data_AF-A0A4C2A571-F1
#
_entry.id   AF-A0A4C2A571-F1
#
_cell.length_a   1.000
_cell.length_b   1.000
_cell.length_c   1.000
_cell.angle_alpha   90.00
_cell.angle_beta   90.00
_cell.angle_gamma   90.00
#
_symmetry.space_group_name_H-M   'P 1'
#
loop_
_entity.id
_entity.type
_entity.pdbx_description
1 polymer ?
#
loop_
_entity_poly.entity_id
_entity_poly.type
_entity_poly.pdbx_seq_one_letter_code
_entity_poly.pdbx_strand_id
1 'polypeptide(L)'
;MTSHALGFVRELSVCLRLDSECTILSVEPESPAARAGLPPHGGRWAVTEVNNRQINLLKGGEEEMNRLASCGKEVSVLVQPAPLVKRLRAALRANRSLLGS
;
A
#
# COMPACT_ATOMS: atom_id res chain seq x y z
N MET A 1 -19.41 8.15 24.74
CA MET A 1 -18.12 7.43 24.68
C MET A 1 -18.28 6.21 23.78
N THR A 2 -17.97 6.34 22.49
CA THR A 2 -17.73 5.21 21.59
C THR A 2 -16.75 5.70 20.52
N SER A 3 -15.50 5.24 20.63
CA SER A 3 -14.45 5.51 19.65
C SER A 3 -14.67 4.58 18.47
N HIS A 4 -15.08 5.13 17.33
CA HIS A 4 -14.95 4.46 16.04
C HIS A 4 -13.68 5.02 15.40
N ALA A 5 -12.59 4.25 15.41
CA ALA A 5 -11.45 4.52 14.58
C ALA A 5 -11.91 4.40 13.11
N LEU A 6 -12.33 5.52 12.51
CA LEU A 6 -12.44 5.64 11.07
C LEU A 6 -11.02 5.46 10.53
N GLY A 7 -10.74 4.28 9.98
CA GLY A 7 -9.54 4.05 9.21
C GLY A 7 -9.46 5.15 8.15
N PHE A 8 -8.40 5.95 8.21
CA PHE A 8 -8.17 7.02 7.24
C PHE A 8 -7.98 6.39 5.87
N VAL A 9 -8.95 6.63 5.00
CA VAL A 9 -8.94 6.20 3.61
C VAL A 9 -8.52 7.41 2.78
N ARG A 10 -7.33 7.38 2.16
CA ARG A 10 -6.82 8.49 1.33
C ARG A 10 -6.61 8.06 -0.12
N GLU A 11 -6.88 8.98 -1.03
CA GLU A 11 -6.75 8.83 -2.47
C GLU A 11 -5.34 9.25 -2.91
N LEU A 12 -4.63 8.36 -3.61
CA LEU A 12 -3.36 8.68 -4.22
C LEU A 12 -3.56 9.46 -5.53
N SER A 13 -2.54 10.20 -5.96
CA SER A 13 -2.47 10.85 -7.29
C SER A 13 -2.64 9.88 -8.48
N VAL A 14 -2.55 8.58 -8.23
CA VAL A 14 -2.82 7.49 -9.20
C VAL A 14 -4.23 6.89 -9.06
N CYS A 15 -5.14 7.56 -8.35
CA CYS A 15 -6.54 7.14 -8.15
C CYS A 15 -6.67 5.77 -7.47
N LEU A 16 -5.76 5.49 -6.53
CA LEU A 16 -5.75 4.30 -5.70
C LEU A 16 -6.12 4.64 -4.27
N ARG A 17 -6.91 3.77 -3.67
CA ARG A 17 -7.27 3.85 -2.26
C ARG A 17 -6.67 2.65 -1.53
N LEU A 18 -5.80 2.92 -0.57
CA LEU A 18 -5.17 1.88 0.24
C LEU A 18 -5.56 1.98 1.72
N ASP A 19 -5.34 0.90 2.46
CA ASP A 19 -5.31 0.92 3.93
C ASP A 19 -3.89 1.21 4.46
N SER A 20 -3.76 1.27 5.79
CA SER A 20 -2.49 1.53 6.48
C SER A 20 -1.42 0.45 6.27
N GLU A 21 -1.80 -0.74 5.82
CA GLU A 21 -0.91 -1.85 5.50
C GLU A 21 -0.60 -1.90 3.98
N CYS A 22 -0.97 -0.85 3.24
CA CYS A 22 -0.80 -0.67 1.80
C CYS A 22 -1.62 -1.66 0.95
N THR A 23 -2.68 -2.22 1.51
CA THR A 23 -3.61 -3.09 0.79
C THR A 23 -4.54 -2.26 -0.09
N ILE A 24 -4.72 -2.67 -1.35
CA ILE A 24 -5.62 -2.01 -2.30
C ILE A 24 -7.08 -2.27 -1.90
N LEU A 25 -7.76 -1.20 -1.49
CA LEU A 25 -9.18 -1.20 -1.15
C LEU A 25 -10.05 -0.96 -2.38
N SER A 26 -9.68 0.03 -3.19
CA SER A 26 -10.35 0.31 -4.46
C SER A 26 -9.43 1.00 -5.46
N VAL A 27 -9.73 0.78 -6.74
CA VAL A 27 -9.18 1.54 -7.86
C VAL A 27 -10.31 2.36 -8.47
N GLU A 28 -10.08 3.64 -8.74
CA GLU A 28 -11.08 4.46 -9.41
C GLU A 28 -11.29 3.98 -10.86
N PRO A 29 -12.54 3.79 -11.33
CA PRO A 29 -12.82 3.47 -12.73
C PRO A 29 -12.19 4.49 -13.69
N GLU A 30 -11.81 4.04 -14.89
CA GLU A 30 -11.25 4.90 -15.97
C GLU A 30 -9.94 5.64 -15.64
N SER A 31 -9.44 5.51 -14.42
CA SER A 31 -8.15 6.06 -13.99
C SER A 31 -6.96 5.40 -14.69
N PRO A 32 -5.76 6.04 -14.67
CA PRO A 32 -4.54 5.39 -15.14
C PRO A 32 -4.29 4.02 -14.48
N ALA A 33 -4.59 3.89 -13.19
CA ALA A 33 -4.46 2.64 -12.46
C ALA A 33 -5.40 1.54 -12.99
N ALA A 34 -6.67 1.88 -13.24
CA ALA A 34 -7.63 0.94 -13.81
C ALA A 34 -7.22 0.52 -15.23
N ARG A 35 -6.76 1.47 -16.05
CA ARG A 35 -6.27 1.20 -17.42
C ARG A 35 -4.98 0.36 -17.43
N ALA A 36 -4.16 0.45 -16.38
CA ALA A 36 -2.99 -0.40 -16.18
C ALA A 36 -3.33 -1.82 -15.71
N GLY A 37 -4.62 -2.14 -15.53
CA GLY A 37 -5.08 -3.48 -15.12
C GLY A 37 -4.96 -3.73 -13.61
N LEU A 38 -4.84 -2.68 -12.78
CA LEU A 38 -4.86 -2.87 -11.34
C LEU A 38 -6.24 -3.40 -10.91
N PRO A 39 -6.27 -4.40 -10.02
CA PRO A 39 -7.49 -5.08 -9.64
C PRO A 39 -8.42 -4.13 -8.87
N PRO A 40 -9.66 -3.92 -9.34
CA PRO A 40 -10.50 -2.81 -8.90
C PRO A 40 -10.93 -2.91 -7.44
N HIS A 41 -11.07 -4.13 -6.92
CA HIS A 41 -11.54 -4.40 -5.56
C HIS A 41 -10.96 -5.68 -4.99
N GLY A 42 -10.83 -5.73 -3.66
CA GLY A 42 -10.92 -7.01 -2.96
C GLY A 42 -9.90 -7.24 -1.86
N GLY A 43 -9.06 -6.26 -1.49
CA GLY A 43 -8.08 -6.45 -0.42
C GLY A 43 -7.10 -7.61 -0.67
N ARG A 44 -7.01 -8.09 -1.92
CA ARG A 44 -6.21 -9.25 -2.32
C ARG A 44 -4.79 -8.89 -2.68
N TRP A 45 -4.53 -7.61 -2.88
CA TRP A 45 -3.27 -7.09 -3.39
C TRP A 45 -2.80 -5.96 -2.49
N ALA A 46 -1.51 -5.94 -2.20
CA ALA A 46 -0.87 -4.87 -1.46
C ALA A 46 0.28 -4.30 -2.29
N VAL A 47 0.43 -2.97 -2.25
CA VAL A 47 1.57 -2.29 -2.84
C VAL A 47 2.79 -2.55 -1.95
N THR A 48 3.89 -2.98 -2.55
CA THR A 48 5.15 -3.26 -1.86
C THR A 48 6.31 -2.41 -2.36
N GLU A 49 6.14 -1.73 -3.49
CA GLU A 49 7.14 -0.84 -4.08
C GLU A 49 6.46 0.29 -4.84
N VAL A 50 7.04 1.48 -4.80
CA VAL A 50 6.68 2.61 -5.66
C VAL A 50 7.96 3.22 -6.22
N ASN A 51 8.05 3.39 -7.54
CA ASN A 51 9.19 4.02 -8.21
C ASN A 51 10.55 3.40 -7.82
N ASN A 52 10.64 2.07 -7.86
CA ASN A 52 11.83 1.29 -7.49
C ASN A 52 12.26 1.43 -6.03
N ARG A 53 11.36 1.88 -5.15
CA ARG A 53 11.59 1.99 -3.70
C ARG A 53 10.62 1.12 -2.93
N GLN A 54 11.18 0.22 -2.15
CA GLN A 54 10.44 -0.72 -1.32
C GLN A 54 9.73 0.02 -0.19
N ILE A 55 8.48 -0.34 0.05
CA ILE A 55 7.70 0.20 1.16
C ILE A 55 8.14 -0.48 2.46
N ASN A 56 8.27 0.30 3.54
CA ASN A 56 8.50 -0.27 4.85
C ASN A 56 7.28 -1.04 5.38
N LEU A 57 7.33 -2.37 5.29
CA LEU A 57 6.26 -3.26 5.74
C LEU A 57 6.04 -3.27 7.27
N LEU A 58 6.95 -2.73 8.08
CA LEU A 58 6.81 -2.69 9.54
C LEU A 58 6.17 -1.40 10.05
N LYS A 59 6.51 -0.26 9.43
CA LYS A 59 6.02 1.07 9.83
C LYS A 59 4.69 1.44 9.17
N GLY A 60 4.30 0.72 8.12
CA GLY A 60 3.22 1.17 7.23
C GLY A 60 3.78 2.11 6.17
N GLY A 61 3.14 2.16 5.01
CA GLY A 61 3.67 2.84 3.82
C GLY A 61 2.94 4.12 3.44
N GLU A 62 2.07 4.67 4.29
CA GLU A 62 1.21 5.80 3.93
C GLU A 62 2.03 7.08 3.61
N GLU A 63 2.92 7.50 4.50
CA GLU A 63 3.77 8.67 4.27
C GLU A 63 4.79 8.46 3.14
N GLU A 64 5.36 7.26 3.06
CA GLU A 64 6.28 6.90 1.97
C GLU A 64 5.57 6.94 0.63
N MET A 65 4.39 6.33 0.49
CA MET A 65 3.62 6.37 -0.75
C MET A 65 3.22 7.78 -1.15
N ASN A 66 2.77 8.62 -0.21
CA ASN A 66 2.41 10.00 -0.52
C ASN A 66 3.61 10.80 -1.03
N ARG A 67 4.81 10.55 -0.48
CA ARG A 67 6.07 11.11 -1.00
C ARG A 67 6.47 10.50 -2.34
N LEU A 68 6.26 9.21 -2.54
CA LEU A 68 6.69 8.50 -3.75
C LEU A 68 5.76 8.80 -4.94
N ALA A 69 4.48 9.09 -4.67
CA ALA A 69 3.46 9.44 -5.65
C ALA A 69 3.41 10.95 -5.98
N SER A 70 4.11 11.80 -5.22
CA SER A 70 4.24 13.24 -5.53
C SER A 70 5.33 13.56 -6.55
N CYS A 71 6.13 12.57 -6.95
CA CYS A 71 7.17 12.71 -7.96
C CYS A 71 6.67 12.36 -9.38
N GLY A 72 6.23 13.36 -10.14
CA GLY A 72 6.27 13.32 -11.61
C GLY A 72 5.00 12.91 -12.37
N LYS A 73 5.13 12.85 -13.71
CA LYS A 73 4.06 12.55 -14.69
C LYS A 73 3.74 11.04 -14.81
N GLU A 74 4.59 10.17 -14.26
CA GLU A 74 4.50 8.71 -14.38
C GLU A 74 4.89 8.05 -13.06
N VAL A 75 4.15 7.00 -12.67
CA VAL A 75 4.36 6.27 -11.42
C VAL A 75 4.37 4.77 -11.73
N SER A 76 5.37 4.07 -11.20
CA SER A 76 5.45 2.61 -11.23
C SER A 76 5.16 2.04 -9.84
N VAL A 77 4.42 0.94 -9.79
CA VAL A 77 4.09 0.24 -8.54
C VAL A 77 4.31 -1.26 -8.69
N LEU A 78 4.83 -1.90 -7.65
CA LEU A 78 4.83 -3.35 -7.52
C LEU A 78 3.74 -3.77 -6.55
N VAL A 79 2.87 -4.67 -7.01
CA VAL A 79 1.81 -5.25 -6.19
C VAL A 79 2.09 -6.73 -5.93
N GLN A 80 1.76 -7.18 -4.72
CA GLN A 80 1.88 -8.58 -4.31
C GLN A 80 0.60 -9.06 -3.63
N PRO A 81 0.34 -10.38 -3.59
CA PRO A 81 -0.81 -10.91 -2.87
C PRO A 81 -0.80 -10.47 -1.39
N ALA A 82 -1.88 -9.84 -0.94
CA ALA A 82 -2.01 -9.36 0.43
C ALA A 82 -1.82 -10.47 1.49
N PRO A 83 -2.28 -11.72 1.29
CA PRO A 83 -1.98 -12.81 2.22
C PRO A 83 -0.48 -13.11 2.36
N LEU A 84 0.29 -12.98 1.28
CA LEU A 84 1.75 -13.15 1.30
C LEU A 84 2.38 -12.01 2.12
N VAL A 85 2.00 -10.76 1.82
CA VAL A 85 2.52 -9.58 2.52
C VAL A 85 2.18 -9.64 4.01
N LYS A 86 0.98 -10.09 4.39
CA LYS A 86 0.58 -10.28 5.78
C LYS A 86 1.46 -11.30 6.50
N ARG A 87 1.80 -12.42 5.84
CA ARG A 87 2.72 -13.43 6.40
C ARG A 87 4.13 -12.88 6.55
N LEU A 88 4.62 -12.12 5.57
CA LEU A 88 5.93 -11.45 5.65
C LEU A 88 5.97 -10.46 6.80
N ARG A 89 4.95 -9.61 6.96
CA ARG A 89 4.84 -8.68 8.09
C ARG A 89 4.84 -9.39 9.44
N ALA A 90 4.08 -10.48 9.57
CA ALA A 90 4.08 -11.28 10.79
C ALA A 90 5.47 -11.86 11.10
N ALA A 91 6.14 -12.41 10.08
CA ALA A 91 7.50 -12.94 10.22
C ALA A 91 8.51 -11.85 10.61
N LEU A 92 8.47 -10.67 9.97
CA LEU A 92 9.33 -9.55 10.29
C LEU A 92 9.10 -9.01 11.71
N ARG A 93 7.84 -8.92 12.15
CA ARG A 93 7.49 -8.51 13.52
C ARG A 93 7.98 -9.53 14.55
N ALA A 94 7.84 -10.82 14.27
CA ALA A 94 8.31 -11.89 15.15
C ALA A 94 9.86 -11.91 15.26
N ASN A 95 10.55 -11.50 14.21
CA ASN A 95 12.01 -11.47 14.13
C ASN A 95 12.58 -10.05 14.29
N ARG A 96 11.82 -9.12 14.89
CA ARG A 96 12.22 -7.71 14.99
C ARG A 96 13.57 -7.52 15.70
N SER A 97 13.90 -8.38 16.65
CA SER A 97 15.19 -8.39 17.35
C SER A 97 16.39 -8.69 16.44
N LEU A 98 16.16 -9.37 15.31
CA LEU A 98 17.20 -9.72 14.33
C LEU A 98 17.44 -8.62 13.29
N LEU A 99 16.55 -7.63 13.20
CA LEU A 99 16.57 -6.59 12.18
C LEU A 99 17.40 -5.35 12.58
N GLY A 100 18.07 -5.38 13.74
CA GLY A 100 18.89 -4.29 14.25
C GLY A 100 18.05 -3.14 14.81
N SER A 101 18.36 -2.76 16.05
CA SER A 101 17.89 -1.53 16.70
C SER A 101 18.53 -0.29 16.10
#